data_AF-A0A370KRS1-F1
#
_entry.id   AF-A0A370KRS1-F1
#
_cell.length_a   1.000
_cell.length_b   1.000
_cell.length_c   1.000
_cell.angle_alpha   90.00
_cell.angle_beta   90.00
_cell.angle_gamma   90.00
#
_symmetry.space_group_name_H-M   'P 1'
#
loop_
_entity.id
_entity.type
_entity.pdbx_description
1 polymer ?
#
loop_
_entity_poly.entity_id
_entity_poly.type
_entity_poly.pdbx_seq_one_letter_code
_entity_poly.pdbx_strand_id
1 'polypeptide(L)'
;MWSLILSFFKGPLGRILDTIDKNTDATTERERIKTEAVQSYVNAQAQVLAGRGWWFPVLFLVPAGFWFGAVCVYSVLWCRGCAYPQDWTIAALPPPLSDWMGAIVGSLFIGKAGEQILAKWLR
;
A
#
# COMPACT_ATOMS: atom_id res chain seq x y z
N MET A 1 -32.78 12.60 -49.83
CA MET A 1 -31.85 11.48 -49.58
C MET A 1 -30.94 11.71 -48.37
N TRP A 2 -30.44 12.94 -48.15
CA TRP A 2 -29.58 13.29 -47.00
C TRP A 2 -30.28 13.23 -45.62
N SER A 3 -31.57 13.55 -45.51
CA SER A 3 -32.31 13.52 -44.23
C SER A 3 -32.66 12.10 -43.75
N LEU A 4 -32.68 11.12 -44.65
CA LEU A 4 -32.93 9.70 -44.33
C LEU A 4 -31.70 9.05 -43.70
N ILE A 5 -30.51 9.42 -44.17
CA ILE A 5 -29.24 8.98 -43.58
C ILE A 5 -29.09 9.61 -42.18
N LEU A 6 -29.35 10.92 -42.03
CA LEU A 6 -29.26 11.59 -40.73
C LEU A 6 -30.30 11.13 -39.70
N SER A 7 -31.49 10.66 -40.12
CA SER A 7 -32.50 10.11 -39.21
C SER A 7 -32.20 8.66 -38.81
N PHE A 8 -31.57 7.87 -39.70
CA PHE A 8 -31.07 6.53 -39.36
C PHE A 8 -29.92 6.58 -38.33
N PHE A 9 -29.06 7.61 -38.38
CA PHE A 9 -28.01 7.83 -37.38
C PHE A 9 -28.56 8.32 -36.02
N LYS A 10 -29.73 8.96 -35.96
CA LYS A 10 -30.31 9.50 -34.72
C LYS A 10 -31.03 8.48 -33.83
N GLY A 11 -31.44 7.33 -34.37
CA GLY A 11 -32.21 6.32 -33.62
C GLY A 11 -31.34 5.20 -33.03
N PRO A 12 -31.04 4.15 -33.81
CA PRO A 12 -30.29 2.98 -33.34
C PRO A 12 -28.86 3.32 -32.91
N LEU A 13 -28.19 4.25 -33.60
CA LEU A 13 -26.83 4.67 -33.27
C LEU A 13 -26.78 5.54 -32.01
N GLY A 14 -27.76 6.43 -31.83
CA GLY A 14 -27.93 7.19 -30.58
C GLY A 14 -28.15 6.27 -29.37
N ARG A 15 -28.93 5.20 -29.53
CA ARG A 15 -29.17 4.21 -28.47
C ARG A 15 -27.93 3.39 -28.13
N ILE A 16 -27.09 3.10 -29.12
CA ILE A 16 -25.80 2.43 -28.94
C ILE A 16 -24.81 3.36 -28.22
N LEU A 17 -24.73 4.64 -28.64
CA LEU A 17 -23.92 5.67 -27.98
C LEU A 17 -24.38 5.89 -26.53
N ASP A 18 -25.67 6.04 -26.26
CA ASP A 18 -26.22 6.16 -24.91
C ASP A 18 -25.89 4.92 -24.04
N THR A 19 -25.87 3.72 -24.63
CA THR A 19 -25.51 2.49 -23.92
C THR A 19 -24.00 2.45 -23.62
N ILE A 20 -23.18 2.94 -24.54
CA ILE A 20 -21.72 3.04 -24.35
C ILE A 20 -21.40 4.12 -23.31
N ASP A 21 -22.03 5.28 -23.35
CA ASP A 21 -21.88 6.36 -22.37
C ASP A 21 -22.30 5.86 -20.99
N LYS A 22 -23.47 5.20 -20.88
CA LYS A 22 -23.97 4.68 -19.60
C LYS A 22 -23.11 3.54 -19.04
N ASN A 23 -22.49 2.73 -19.91
CA ASN A 23 -21.53 1.71 -19.48
C ASN A 23 -20.21 2.36 -19.02
N THR A 24 -19.75 3.39 -19.73
CA THR A 24 -18.57 4.17 -19.36
C THR A 24 -18.78 4.85 -18.00
N ASP A 25 -19.90 5.53 -17.80
CA ASP A 25 -20.29 6.12 -16.52
C ASP A 25 -20.35 5.07 -15.40
N ALA A 26 -20.97 3.91 -15.66
CA ALA A 26 -21.02 2.82 -14.68
C ALA A 26 -19.63 2.26 -14.34
N THR A 27 -18.69 2.23 -15.29
CA THR A 27 -17.30 1.83 -15.02
C THR A 27 -16.56 2.87 -14.20
N THR A 28 -16.68 4.16 -14.55
CA THR A 28 -16.07 5.27 -13.80
C THR A 28 -16.61 5.35 -12.37
N GLU A 29 -17.91 5.15 -12.17
CA GLU A 29 -18.52 5.18 -10.85
C GLU A 29 -18.07 3.99 -9.98
N ARG A 30 -17.92 2.80 -10.57
CA ARG A 30 -17.33 1.63 -9.89
C ARG A 30 -15.88 1.88 -9.48
N GLU A 31 -15.08 2.50 -10.35
CA GLU A 31 -13.69 2.86 -10.02
C GLU A 31 -13.63 3.92 -8.93
N ARG A 32 -14.54 4.90 -8.95
CA ARG A 32 -14.66 5.91 -7.90
C ARG A 32 -14.98 5.30 -6.54
N ILE A 33 -15.97 4.40 -6.48
CA ILE A 33 -16.36 3.70 -5.24
C ILE A 33 -15.20 2.85 -4.70
N LYS A 34 -14.50 2.12 -5.58
CA LYS A 34 -13.31 1.35 -5.19
C LYS A 34 -12.22 2.26 -4.63
N THR A 35 -11.97 3.40 -5.26
CA THR A 35 -10.97 4.37 -4.82
C THR A 35 -11.35 4.99 -3.48
N GLU A 36 -12.62 5.36 -3.29
CA GLU A 36 -13.15 5.93 -2.05
C GLU A 36 -13.09 4.93 -0.87
N ALA A 37 -13.36 3.64 -1.14
CA ALA A 37 -13.20 2.57 -0.15
C ALA A 37 -11.73 2.40 0.26
N VAL A 38 -10.79 2.42 -0.69
CA VAL A 38 -9.35 2.36 -0.40
C VAL A 38 -8.91 3.60 0.37
N GLN A 39 -9.36 4.79 -0.04
CA GLN A 39 -8.96 6.05 0.55
C GLN A 39 -9.50 6.23 1.98
N SER A 40 -10.73 5.77 2.27
CA SER A 40 -11.26 5.75 3.63
C SER A 40 -10.49 4.80 4.54
N TYR A 41 -10.08 3.64 4.03
CA TYR A 41 -9.23 2.70 4.78
C TYR A 41 -7.82 3.28 5.06
N VAL A 42 -7.18 3.89 4.06
CA VAL A 42 -5.87 4.55 4.23
C VAL A 42 -5.97 5.73 5.21
N ASN A 43 -7.01 6.55 5.10
CA ASN A 43 -7.23 7.68 6.01
C ASN A 43 -7.50 7.21 7.45
N ALA A 44 -8.21 6.09 7.64
CA ALA A 44 -8.43 5.50 8.96
C ALA A 44 -7.10 5.02 9.58
N GLN A 45 -6.23 4.36 8.80
CA GLN A 45 -4.90 4.00 9.28
C GLN A 45 -4.04 5.22 9.62
N ALA A 46 -4.08 6.26 8.78
CA ALA A 46 -3.36 7.51 9.02
C ALA A 46 -3.85 8.21 10.30
N GLN A 47 -5.15 8.18 10.59
CA GLN A 47 -5.71 8.72 11.84
C GLN A 47 -5.28 7.91 13.08
N VAL A 48 -5.12 6.59 12.96
CA VAL A 48 -4.58 5.77 14.06
C VAL A 48 -3.11 6.10 14.31
N LEU A 49 -2.34 6.33 13.24
CA LEU A 49 -0.90 6.63 13.34
C LEU A 49 -0.62 8.07 13.79
N ALA A 50 -1.39 9.05 13.30
CA ALA A 50 -1.21 10.49 13.55
C ALA A 50 -2.16 11.04 14.62
N GLY A 51 -3.05 10.22 15.18
CA GLY A 51 -4.00 10.62 16.20
C GLY A 51 -3.36 10.87 17.57
N ARG A 52 -4.20 11.04 18.60
CA ARG A 52 -3.76 11.28 19.99
C ARG A 52 -2.88 10.16 20.57
N GLY A 53 -2.87 8.98 19.94
CA GLY A 53 -2.02 7.84 20.26
C GLY A 53 -0.70 7.78 19.48
N TRP A 54 -0.25 8.86 18.81
CA TRP A 54 0.96 8.85 17.97
C TRP A 54 2.24 8.32 18.64
N TRP A 55 2.34 8.44 19.97
CA TRP A 55 3.46 7.94 20.77
C TRP A 55 3.43 6.43 20.97
N PHE A 56 2.26 5.79 20.85
CA PHE A 56 2.09 4.35 21.09
C PHE A 56 2.81 3.50 20.02
N PRO A 57 2.68 3.78 18.71
CA PRO A 57 3.50 3.13 17.70
C PRO A 57 5.02 3.32 17.92
N VAL A 58 5.44 4.46 18.45
CA VAL A 58 6.87 4.76 18.70
C VAL A 58 7.45 3.80 19.74
N LEU A 59 6.69 3.43 20.77
CA LEU A 59 7.13 2.46 21.79
C LEU A 59 7.41 1.06 21.21
N PHE A 60 6.82 0.72 20.07
CA PHE A 60 7.11 -0.52 19.36
C PHE A 60 8.24 -0.34 18.33
N LEU A 61 8.19 0.73 17.53
CA LEU A 61 9.13 0.99 16.45
C LEU A 61 10.55 1.27 16.94
N VAL A 62 10.71 2.00 18.05
CA VAL A 62 12.04 2.40 18.55
C VAL A 62 12.84 1.19 19.06
N PRO A 63 12.32 0.32 19.95
CA PRO A 63 13.04 -0.88 20.36
C PRO A 63 13.30 -1.85 19.20
N ALA A 64 12.34 -2.01 18.28
CA ALA A 64 12.50 -2.87 17.11
C ALA A 64 13.62 -2.35 16.19
N GLY A 65 13.65 -1.05 15.91
CA GLY A 65 14.71 -0.41 15.13
C GLY A 65 16.07 -0.49 15.82
N PHE A 66 16.12 -0.30 17.13
CA PHE A 66 17.35 -0.44 17.92
C PHE A 66 17.90 -1.88 17.85
N TRP A 67 17.06 -2.88 18.10
CA TRP A 67 17.45 -4.29 18.02
C TRP A 67 17.94 -4.66 16.62
N PHE A 68 17.19 -4.28 15.58
CA PHE A 68 17.56 -4.57 14.19
C PHE A 68 18.88 -3.92 13.81
N GLY A 69 19.05 -2.63 14.12
CA GLY A 69 20.30 -1.90 13.89
C GLY A 69 21.49 -2.54 14.60
N ALA A 70 21.30 -2.97 15.86
CA ALA A 70 22.32 -3.67 16.62
C ALA A 70 22.72 -5.00 15.97
N VAL A 71 21.76 -5.79 15.47
CA VAL A 71 22.03 -7.03 14.72
C VAL A 71 22.84 -6.75 13.45
N CYS A 72 22.45 -5.75 12.64
CA CYS A 72 23.19 -5.40 11.43
C CYS A 72 24.65 -5.00 11.75
N VAL A 73 24.84 -4.20 12.78
CA VAL A 73 26.16 -3.74 13.23
C VAL A 73 27.00 -4.92 13.75
N TYR A 74 26.39 -5.82 14.53
CA TYR A 74 27.03 -7.05 14.99
C TYR A 74 27.45 -7.95 13.82
N SER A 75 26.60 -8.12 12.81
CA SER A 75 26.88 -8.93 11.63
C SER A 75 28.05 -8.43 10.79
N VAL A 76 28.37 -7.14 10.84
CA VAL A 76 29.51 -6.55 10.09
C VAL A 76 30.80 -6.56 10.89
N LEU A 77 30.74 -6.28 12.19
CA LEU A 77 31.93 -6.01 13.01
C LEU A 77 32.27 -7.14 13.98
N TRP A 78 31.26 -7.80 14.56
CA TRP A 78 31.40 -8.68 15.71
C TRP A 78 31.02 -10.15 15.46
N CYS A 79 30.68 -10.50 14.23
CA CYS A 79 30.41 -11.89 13.86
C CYS A 79 31.65 -12.80 14.04
N ARG A 80 31.44 -14.12 14.11
CA ARG A 80 32.49 -15.13 14.36
C ARG A 80 33.67 -15.06 13.37
N GLY A 81 33.45 -14.53 12.17
CA GLY A 81 34.48 -14.31 11.13
C GLY A 81 34.75 -12.85 10.80
N CYS A 82 34.28 -11.90 11.62
CA CYS A 82 34.40 -10.47 11.38
C CYS A 82 35.66 -9.87 12.03
N ALA A 83 35.87 -8.56 11.83
CA ALA A 83 37.04 -7.83 12.31
C ALA A 83 37.30 -7.99 13.82
N TYR A 84 36.24 -8.13 14.63
CA TYR A 84 36.33 -8.31 16.08
C TYR A 84 35.44 -9.46 16.57
N PRO A 85 35.85 -10.72 16.42
CA PRO A 85 34.99 -11.86 16.73
C PRO A 85 34.62 -11.89 18.22
N GLN A 86 33.34 -12.12 18.52
CA GLN A 86 32.81 -12.28 19.87
C GLN A 86 32.16 -13.66 20.04
N ASP A 87 32.25 -14.20 21.26
CA ASP A 87 31.61 -15.47 21.63
C ASP A 87 30.12 -15.32 21.96
N TRP A 88 29.67 -14.11 22.27
CA TRP A 88 28.27 -13.78 22.52
C TRP A 88 27.63 -13.24 21.24
N THR A 89 26.34 -13.54 21.03
CA THR A 89 25.56 -13.00 19.91
C THR A 89 24.41 -12.14 20.43
N ILE A 90 23.91 -11.25 19.58
CA ILE A 90 22.63 -10.58 19.86
C ILE A 90 21.52 -11.61 19.71
N ALA A 91 20.73 -11.78 20.76
CA ALA A 91 19.66 -12.76 20.79
C ALA A 91 18.65 -12.52 19.66
N ALA A 92 18.36 -13.58 18.90
CA ALA A 92 17.29 -13.58 17.92
C ALA A 92 15.95 -13.32 18.60
N LEU A 93 15.05 -12.58 17.94
CA LEU A 93 13.67 -12.49 18.38
C LEU A 93 13.05 -13.90 18.34
N PRO A 94 12.50 -14.42 19.45
CA PRO A 94 11.92 -15.75 19.45
C PRO A 94 10.68 -15.80 18.55
N PRO A 95 10.40 -16.92 17.87
CA PRO A 95 9.12 -17.13 17.20
C PRO A 95 7.96 -17.03 18.20
N PRO A 96 6.82 -16.41 17.86
CA PRO A 96 6.42 -15.89 16.54
C PRO A 96 6.79 -14.41 16.31
N LEU A 97 7.50 -13.77 17.26
CA LEU A 97 7.75 -12.33 17.23
C LEU A 97 8.57 -11.91 16.00
N SER A 98 9.52 -12.75 15.59
CA SER A 98 10.31 -12.59 14.36
C SER A 98 9.42 -12.51 13.11
N ASP A 99 8.43 -13.41 13.03
CA ASP A 99 7.57 -13.56 11.86
C ASP A 99 6.62 -12.37 11.76
N TRP A 100 6.10 -11.91 12.90
CA TRP A 100 5.21 -10.77 12.99
C TRP A 100 5.96 -9.47 12.63
N MET A 101 7.19 -9.31 13.10
CA MET A 101 8.01 -8.16 12.73
C MET A 101 8.31 -8.16 11.22
N GLY A 102 8.62 -9.31 10.63
CA GLY A 102 8.78 -9.45 9.19
C GLY A 102 7.52 -9.09 8.40
N ALA A 103 6.35 -9.56 8.86
CA ALA A 103 5.06 -9.25 8.25
C ALA A 103 4.69 -7.76 8.36
N ILE A 104 4.93 -7.13 9.52
CA ILE A 104 4.69 -5.70 9.74
C ILE A 104 5.58 -4.88 8.81
N VAL A 105 6.89 -5.14 8.79
CA VAL A 105 7.84 -4.43 7.91
C VAL A 105 7.47 -4.65 6.43
N GLY A 106 7.16 -5.88 6.03
CA GLY A 106 6.72 -6.20 4.67
C GLY A 106 5.45 -5.44 4.25
N SER A 107 4.46 -5.38 5.14
CA SER A 107 3.21 -4.66 4.88
C SER A 107 3.41 -3.16 4.65
N LEU A 108 4.39 -2.52 5.32
CA LEU A 108 4.71 -1.10 5.13
C LEU A 108 5.24 -0.84 3.71
N PHE A 109 6.09 -1.72 3.20
CA PHE A 109 6.62 -1.61 1.84
C PHE A 109 5.57 -1.92 0.77
N ILE A 110 4.71 -2.92 1.00
CA ILE A 110 3.62 -3.27 0.08
C ILE A 110 2.59 -2.12 0.00
N GLY A 111 2.21 -1.54 1.14
CA GLY A 111 1.26 -0.42 1.19
C GLY A 111 1.74 0.79 0.40
N LYS A 112 2.99 1.22 0.63
CA LYS A 112 3.58 2.38 -0.06
C LYS A 112 3.87 2.12 -1.53
N ALA A 113 4.35 0.93 -1.89
CA ALA A 113 4.54 0.55 -3.29
C ALA A 113 3.20 0.50 -4.03
N GLY A 114 2.15 -0.05 -3.39
CA GLY A 114 0.79 -0.05 -3.92
C GLY A 114 0.25 1.35 -4.16
N GLU A 115 0.42 2.27 -3.20
CA GLU A 115 0.04 3.67 -3.33
C GLU A 115 0.75 4.36 -4.51
N GLN A 116 2.06 4.16 -4.66
CA GLN A 116 2.82 4.77 -5.76
C GLN A 116 2.44 4.21 -7.13
N ILE A 117 2.18 2.90 -7.22
CA ILE A 117 1.72 2.27 -8.46
C ILE A 117 0.34 2.79 -8.83
N LEU A 118 -0.59 2.85 -7.88
CA LEU A 118 -1.93 3.42 -8.08
C LEU A 118 -1.86 4.88 -8.50
N ALA A 119 -1.06 5.71 -7.84
CA ALA A 119 -0.90 7.12 -8.17
C ALA A 119 -0.30 7.35 -9.57
N LYS A 120 0.52 6.41 -10.06
CA LYS A 120 1.06 6.45 -11.43
C LYS A 120 0.06 5.97 -12.48
N TRP A 121 -0.87 5.08 -12.11
CA TRP A 121 -1.90 4.55 -13.02
C TRP A 121 -3.12 5.48 -13.14
N LEU A 122 -3.39 6.27 -12.08
CA LEU A 122 -4.45 7.29 -12.03
C LEU A 122 -4.05 8.64 -12.65
N ARG A 123 -2.79 8.81 -13.08
CA ARG A 123 -2.26 10.02 -13.71
C ARG A 123 -2.05 9.78 -15.20
#